data_AF-A0A962WY29-F1
#
_entry.id   AF-A0A962WY29-F1
#
_cell.length_a   1.000
_cell.length_b   1.000
_cell.length_c   1.000
_cell.angle_alpha   90.00
_cell.angle_beta   90.00
_cell.angle_gamma   90.00
#
_symmetry.space_group_name_H-M   'P 1'
#
loop_
_entity.id
_entity.type
_entity.pdbx_description
1 polymer ?
#
loop_
_entity_poly.entity_id
_entity_poly.type
_entity_poly.pdbx_seq_one_letter_code
_entity_poly.pdbx_strand_id
1 'polypeptide(L)'
;GDAAHPMTQYLAQGACMALEDAVTLGEAIRHCDNDLPAAFRLYETLRIPRTARVVWSAREMGRLYHAKGVERLVRNQLWAGRSQQGFYDAMQWLYGWNVSNCLNGATSA
;
A
#
# COMPACT_ATOMS: atom_id res chain seq x y z
N GLY A 1 3.70 -1.44 -11.50
CA GLY A 1 4.64 -0.32 -11.29
C GLY A 1 4.04 0.97 -11.81
N ASP A 2 4.85 2.00 -12.06
CA ASP A 2 4.38 3.37 -12.37
C ASP A 2 3.43 3.49 -13.57
N ALA A 3 3.47 2.56 -14.53
CA ALA A 3 2.49 2.51 -15.61
C ALA A 3 1.05 2.30 -15.13
N ALA A 4 0.85 1.64 -13.98
CA ALA A 4 -0.45 1.34 -13.40
C ALA A 4 -0.78 2.22 -12.18
N HIS A 5 0.22 2.57 -11.38
CA HIS A 5 0.00 3.27 -10.09
C HIS A 5 1.06 4.33 -9.79
N PRO A 6 1.20 5.36 -10.65
CA PRO A 6 2.13 6.44 -10.38
C PRO A 6 1.71 7.22 -9.14
N MET A 7 2.67 7.55 -8.28
CA MET A 7 2.42 8.21 -7.00
C MET A 7 3.48 9.25 -6.65
N THR A 8 3.09 10.19 -5.79
CA THR A 8 4.03 11.13 -5.16
C THR A 8 4.96 10.41 -4.18
N GLN A 9 6.17 10.92 -4.03
CA GLN A 9 7.24 10.32 -3.23
C GLN A 9 7.06 10.36 -1.70
N TYR A 10 5.98 10.95 -1.17
CA TYR A 10 5.83 11.24 0.27
C TYR A 10 5.80 10.01 1.19
N LEU A 11 5.54 8.81 0.65
CA LEU A 11 5.66 7.55 1.39
C LEU A 11 6.92 6.74 1.01
N ALA A 12 7.66 7.19 -0.01
CA ALA A 12 8.78 6.45 -0.60
C ALA A 12 8.42 5.01 -1.03
N GLN A 13 7.20 4.79 -1.55
CA GLN A 13 6.67 3.45 -1.86
C GLN A 13 6.55 3.12 -3.34
N GLY A 14 6.86 4.04 -4.28
CA GLY A 14 6.67 3.76 -5.71
C GLY A 14 7.42 2.50 -6.18
N ALA A 15 8.73 2.46 -5.94
CA ALA A 15 9.55 1.28 -6.25
C ALA A 15 9.14 0.05 -5.44
N CYS A 16 8.80 0.22 -4.16
CA CYS A 16 8.32 -0.89 -3.31
C CYS A 16 7.05 -1.52 -3.90
N MET A 17 6.08 -0.71 -4.35
CA MET A 17 4.86 -1.24 -4.97
C MET A 17 5.14 -1.99 -6.26
N ALA A 18 6.12 -1.56 -7.07
CA ALA A 18 6.53 -2.30 -8.25
C ALA A 18 7.16 -3.67 -7.90
N LEU A 19 7.95 -3.75 -6.81
CA LEU A 19 8.51 -5.02 -6.33
C LEU A 19 7.41 -5.94 -5.79
N GLU A 20 6.46 -5.41 -5.04
CA GLU A 20 5.31 -6.18 -4.55
C GLU A 20 4.44 -6.69 -5.70
N ASP A 21 4.29 -5.93 -6.79
CA ASP A 21 3.58 -6.41 -7.99
C ASP A 21 4.28 -7.64 -8.58
N ALA A 22 5.61 -7.60 -8.71
CA ALA A 22 6.37 -8.72 -9.26
C ALA A 22 6.23 -9.99 -8.41
N VAL A 23 6.31 -9.85 -7.09
CA VAL A 23 6.12 -10.97 -6.15
C VAL A 23 4.68 -11.49 -6.22
N THR A 24 3.68 -10.60 -6.14
CA THR A 24 2.27 -11.01 -6.12
C THR A 24 1.87 -11.69 -7.43
N LEU A 25 2.35 -11.20 -8.57
CA LEU A 25 2.10 -11.85 -9.87
C LEU A 25 2.75 -13.24 -9.91
N GLY A 26 3.99 -13.37 -9.43
CA GLY A 26 4.66 -14.66 -9.34
C GLY A 26 3.89 -15.67 -8.49
N GLU A 27 3.44 -15.25 -7.30
CA GLU A 27 2.65 -16.10 -6.41
C GLU A 27 1.25 -16.41 -6.99
N ALA A 28 0.60 -15.47 -7.67
CA ALA A 28 -0.68 -15.71 -8.33
C ALA A 28 -0.56 -16.75 -9.47
N ILE A 29 0.49 -16.68 -10.29
CA ILE A 29 0.76 -17.67 -11.34
C ILE A 29 0.97 -19.06 -10.73
N ARG A 30 1.71 -19.15 -9.61
CA ARG A 30 1.91 -20.42 -8.89
C ARG A 30 0.62 -20.94 -8.28
N HIS A 31 -0.21 -20.07 -7.70
CA HIS A 31 -1.47 -20.43 -7.07
C HIS A 31 -2.52 -20.93 -8.08
N CYS A 32 -2.50 -20.41 -9.31
CA CYS A 32 -3.43 -20.79 -10.37
C CYS A 32 -2.87 -21.88 -11.32
N ASP A 33 -1.89 -22.67 -10.89
CA ASP A 33 -1.29 -23.76 -11.69
C ASP A 33 -0.84 -23.33 -13.11
N ASN A 34 -0.34 -22.09 -13.25
CA ASN A 34 0.04 -21.45 -14.51
C ASN A 34 -1.10 -21.13 -15.49
N ASP A 35 -2.37 -21.14 -15.06
CA ASP A 35 -3.47 -20.50 -15.80
C ASP A 35 -3.28 -18.98 -15.76
N LEU A 36 -2.68 -18.43 -16.81
CA LEU A 36 -2.36 -16.99 -16.90
C LEU A 36 -3.63 -16.10 -16.83
N PRO A 37 -4.71 -16.37 -17.58
CA PRO A 37 -5.96 -15.64 -17.39
C PRO A 37 -6.48 -15.61 -15.94
N ALA A 38 -6.47 -16.75 -15.24
CA ALA A 38 -6.90 -16.80 -13.84
C ALA A 38 -5.94 -16.03 -12.92
N ALA A 39 -4.63 -16.21 -13.12
CA ALA A 39 -3.60 -15.53 -12.34
C ALA A 39 -3.66 -14.00 -12.50
N PHE A 40 -3.90 -13.50 -13.71
CA PHE A 40 -4.03 -12.04 -13.92
C PHE A 40 -5.27 -11.48 -13.24
N ARG A 41 -6.42 -12.18 -13.29
CA ARG A 41 -7.62 -11.76 -12.54
C ARG A 41 -7.35 -11.71 -11.03
N LEU A 42 -6.70 -12.73 -10.49
CA LEU A 42 -6.33 -12.77 -9.07
C LEU A 42 -5.33 -11.66 -8.70
N TYR A 43 -4.32 -11.43 -9.54
CA TYR A 43 -3.36 -10.35 -9.36
C TYR A 43 -4.06 -8.98 -9.32
N GLU A 44 -4.97 -8.71 -10.25
CA GLU A 44 -5.71 -7.46 -10.33
C GLU A 44 -6.57 -7.21 -9.07
N THR A 45 -7.31 -8.23 -8.61
CA THR A 45 -8.18 -8.11 -7.42
C THR A 45 -7.39 -7.78 -6.16
N LEU A 46 -6.15 -8.27 -6.06
CA LEU A 46 -5.27 -8.02 -4.91
C LEU A 46 -4.53 -6.68 -5.01
N ARG A 47 -3.99 -6.35 -6.19
CA ARG A 47 -3.06 -5.21 -6.34
C ARG A 47 -3.73 -3.87 -6.57
N ILE A 48 -4.86 -3.83 -7.27
CA ILE A 48 -5.60 -2.58 -7.51
C ILE A 48 -5.95 -1.88 -6.18
N PRO A 49 -6.63 -2.52 -5.21
CA PRO A 49 -7.00 -1.84 -3.96
C PRO A 49 -5.79 -1.48 -3.10
N ARG A 50 -4.76 -2.34 -3.04
CA ARG A 50 -3.53 -2.07 -2.28
C ARG A 50 -2.80 -0.84 -2.81
N THR A 51 -2.54 -0.80 -4.11
CA THR A 51 -1.79 0.29 -4.74
C THR A 51 -2.59 1.60 -4.77
N ALA A 52 -3.91 1.54 -4.98
CA ALA A 52 -4.79 2.70 -4.87
C ALA A 52 -4.74 3.32 -3.47
N ARG A 53 -4.80 2.51 -2.40
CA ARG A 53 -4.66 3.01 -1.03
C ARG A 53 -3.32 3.72 -0.81
N VAL A 54 -2.22 3.18 -1.34
CA VAL A 54 -0.89 3.80 -1.21
C VAL A 54 -0.81 5.11 -1.99
N VAL A 55 -1.33 5.18 -3.22
CA VAL A 55 -1.37 6.41 -4.02
C VAL A 55 -2.14 7.52 -3.30
N TRP A 56 -3.33 7.20 -2.78
CA TRP A 56 -4.13 8.16 -2.01
C TRP A 56 -3.44 8.59 -0.71
N SER A 57 -2.85 7.64 0.01
CA SER A 57 -2.13 7.94 1.25
C SER A 57 -0.91 8.82 0.98
N ALA A 58 -0.18 8.60 -0.12
CA ALA A 58 0.95 9.43 -0.50
C ALA A 58 0.53 10.88 -0.81
N ARG A 59 -0.59 11.08 -1.52
CA ARG A 59 -1.15 12.42 -1.74
C ARG A 59 -1.49 13.11 -0.43
N GLU A 60 -2.12 12.39 0.49
CA GLU A 60 -2.54 12.95 1.77
C GLU A 60 -1.36 13.27 2.69
N MET A 61 -0.31 12.44 2.67
CA MET A 61 0.94 12.75 3.35
C MET A 61 1.59 14.03 2.80
N GLY A 62 1.50 14.29 1.50
CA GLY A 62 1.92 15.55 0.90
C GLY A 62 1.18 16.76 1.47
N ARG A 63 -0.14 16.65 1.66
CA ARG A 63 -0.96 17.69 2.31
C ARG A 63 -0.56 17.89 3.76
N LEU A 64 -0.40 16.80 4.51
CA LEU A 64 0.00 16.84 5.92
C LEU A 64 1.39 17.43 6.13
N TYR A 65 2.36 17.12 5.26
CA TYR A 65 3.71 17.68 5.35
C TYR A 65 3.73 19.18 5.12
N HIS A 66 2.89 19.67 4.22
CA HIS A 66 2.83 21.09 3.87
C HIS A 66 1.69 21.85 4.55
N ALA A 67 1.08 21.30 5.60
CA ALA A 67 0.00 21.95 6.34
C ALA A 67 0.43 23.32 6.90
N LYS A 68 -0.45 24.32 6.81
CA LYS A 68 -0.20 25.72 7.22
C LYS A 68 -1.29 26.22 8.17
N GLY A 69 -1.05 27.36 8.80
CA GLY A 69 -2.05 28.02 9.67
C GLY A 69 -2.60 27.11 10.77
N VAL A 70 -3.93 27.10 10.91
CA VAL A 70 -4.65 26.28 11.90
C VAL A 70 -4.47 24.78 11.64
N GLU A 71 -4.43 24.36 10.37
CA GLU A 71 -4.24 22.95 10.01
C GLU A 71 -2.92 22.40 10.55
N ARG A 72 -1.84 23.18 10.50
CA ARG A 72 -0.54 22.82 11.09
C ARG A 72 -0.64 22.59 12.59
N LEU A 73 -1.41 23.41 13.30
CA LEU A 73 -1.59 23.28 14.75
C LEU A 73 -2.34 21.99 15.08
N VAL A 74 -3.43 21.70 14.37
CA VAL A 74 -4.19 20.46 14.52
C VAL A 74 -3.30 19.25 14.21
N ARG A 75 -2.56 19.27 13.08
CA ARG A 75 -1.62 18.20 12.69
C ARG A 75 -0.58 17.96 13.78
N ASN A 76 0.03 19.01 14.32
CA ASN A 76 1.01 18.89 15.40
C ASN A 76 0.41 18.27 16.66
N GLN A 77 -0.84 18.61 17.00
CA GLN A 77 -1.54 18.01 18.15
C GLN A 77 -1.81 16.52 17.94
N LEU A 78 -2.11 16.07 16.71
CA LEU A 78 -2.31 14.64 16.42
C LEU A 78 -1.06 13.77 16.67
N TRP A 79 0.12 14.38 16.72
CA TRP A 79 1.39 13.70 17.00
C TRP A 79 1.82 13.80 18.47
N ALA A 80 1.33 14.80 19.21
CA ALA A 80 1.64 14.95 20.62
C ALA A 80 1.10 13.75 21.42
N GLY A 81 1.96 13.13 22.22
CA GLY A 81 1.57 12.01 23.08
C GLY A 81 1.34 10.67 22.38
N ARG A 82 1.62 10.54 21.07
CA ARG A 82 1.62 9.23 20.41
C ARG A 82 2.75 8.36 20.94
N SER A 83 2.42 7.14 21.37
CA SER A 83 3.41 6.13 21.68
C SER A 83 4.04 5.57 20.41
N GLN A 84 5.26 5.04 20.55
CA GLN A 84 5.95 4.35 19.45
C GLN A 84 5.14 3.15 18.94
N GLN A 85 4.52 2.39 19.86
CA GLN A 85 3.68 1.25 19.48
C GLN A 85 2.48 1.68 18.63
N GLY A 86 1.77 2.73 19.05
CA GLY A 86 0.63 3.25 18.27
C GLY A 86 1.03 3.76 16.89
N PHE A 87 2.29 4.22 16.73
CA PHE A 87 2.83 4.55 15.42
C PHE A 87 3.06 3.29 14.56
N TYR A 88 3.63 2.23 15.11
CA TYR A 88 3.80 0.96 14.39
C TYR A 88 2.47 0.33 14.00
N ASP A 89 1.49 0.31 14.90
CA ASP A 89 0.15 -0.20 14.63
C ASP A 89 -0.50 0.57 13.47
N ALA A 90 -0.33 1.89 13.44
CA ALA A 90 -0.83 2.74 12.34
C ALA A 90 -0.13 2.50 10.99
N MET A 91 1.12 2.01 11.00
CA MET A 91 1.91 1.73 9.80
C MET A 91 1.84 0.26 9.36
N GLN A 92 1.26 -0.62 10.18
CA GLN A 92 1.20 -2.07 9.95
C GLN A 92 0.54 -2.43 8.62
N TRP A 93 -0.47 -1.68 8.18
CA TRP A 93 -1.13 -1.94 6.90
C TRP A 93 -0.19 -1.76 5.68
N LEU A 94 0.82 -0.90 5.82
CA LEU A 94 1.78 -0.60 4.76
C LEU A 94 2.93 -1.60 4.81
N TYR A 95 3.60 -1.70 5.95
CA TYR A 95 4.83 -2.50 6.13
C TYR A 95 4.61 -3.94 6.56
N GLY A 96 3.39 -4.32 6.93
CA GLY A 96 3.06 -5.70 7.32
C GLY A 96 2.86 -6.66 6.14
N TRP A 97 2.93 -6.17 4.90
CA TRP A 97 2.85 -7.00 3.70
C TRP A 97 4.13 -7.81 3.51
N ASN A 98 3.98 -9.07 3.10
CA ASN A 98 5.08 -9.96 2.74
C ASN A 98 4.57 -11.12 1.88
N VAL A 99 5.48 -12.01 1.45
CA VAL A 99 5.13 -13.15 0.58
C VAL A 99 4.09 -14.10 1.17
N SER A 100 4.10 -14.32 2.49
CA SER A 100 3.16 -15.28 3.12
C SER A 100 1.73 -14.73 3.22
N ASN A 101 1.53 -13.43 3.02
CA ASN A 101 0.22 -12.79 3.04
C ASN A 101 -0.14 -12.03 1.75
N CYS A 102 0.67 -12.15 0.69
CA CYS A 102 0.47 -11.38 -0.53
C CYS A 102 -0.80 -11.76 -1.32
N LEU A 103 -1.33 -12.97 -1.09
CA LEU A 103 -2.59 -13.46 -1.65
C LEU A 103 -3.77 -13.40 -0.67
N ASN A 104 -3.57 -12.84 0.54
CA ASN A 104 -4.65 -12.72 1.52
C ASN A 104 -5.69 -11.72 1.00
N GLY A 105 -6.90 -12.23 0.70
CA GLY A 105 -7.93 -11.54 -0.07
C GLY A 105 -8.49 -12.37 -1.22
N ALA A 106 -7.81 -13.46 -1.59
CA ALA A 106 -8.27 -14.43 -2.59
C ALA A 106 -9.45 -15.31 -2.11
N THR A 107 -9.62 -15.49 -0.79
CA THR A 107 -10.61 -16.38 -0.17
C THR A 107 -11.94 -15.69 0.15
N SER A 108 -12.45 -14.89 -0.77
CA SER A 108 -13.79 -14.30 -0.68
C SER A 108 -14.54 -14.46 -2.00
N ALA A 109 -14.75 -15.72 -2.39
CA ALA A 109 -15.73 -16.15 -3.38
C ALA A 109 -16.18 -17.57 -3.06
#